data_AF-A0A346MZV4-F1
#
_entry.id   AF-A0A346MZV4-F1
#
_cell.length_a   1.000
_cell.length_b   1.000
_cell.length_c   1.000
_cell.angle_alpha   90.00
_cell.angle_beta   90.00
_cell.angle_gamma   90.00
#
_symmetry.space_group_name_H-M   'P 1'
#
loop_
_entity.id
_entity.type
_entity.pdbx_description
1 polymer ?
#
loop_
_entity_poly.entity_id
_entity_poly.type
_entity_poly.pdbx_seq_one_letter_code
_entity_poly.pdbx_strand_id
1 'polypeptide(L)'
;MTDFVSIPESPQFWGTALYVVGVFGLCALMLILSHLLGGRSSARARNEAFESGVVSGSPEKLRLSAKFYLVAVFFVIFDVEALFLYAWAVSVREAGWMGFIEAFIFIFILGASLVYLVRIGALDWAPQARKARRLREEQT
;
A
#
# COMPACT_ATOMS: atom_id res chain seq x y z
N MET A 1 25.94 -6.91 -27.32
CA MET A 1 25.01 -5.98 -26.63
C MET A 1 23.57 -6.40 -26.91
N THR A 2 23.24 -7.68 -26.67
CA THR A 2 21.91 -8.28 -26.91
C THR A 2 21.53 -9.35 -25.88
N ASP A 3 22.33 -9.57 -24.84
CA ASP A 3 22.16 -10.69 -23.90
C ASP A 3 21.51 -10.28 -22.56
N PHE A 4 20.58 -9.31 -22.61
CA PHE A 4 19.81 -8.88 -21.42
C PHE A 4 18.43 -9.54 -21.32
N VAL A 5 18.04 -10.36 -22.31
CA VAL A 5 16.79 -11.13 -22.33
C VAL A 5 17.11 -12.61 -22.52
N SER A 6 17.98 -13.15 -21.68
CA SER A 6 18.07 -14.60 -21.50
C SER A 6 16.94 -15.01 -20.57
N ILE A 7 15.74 -15.29 -21.12
CA ILE A 7 14.67 -15.90 -20.34
C ILE A 7 15.23 -17.22 -19.78
N PRO A 8 15.26 -17.44 -18.46
CA PRO A 8 15.77 -18.69 -17.92
C PRO A 8 14.84 -19.83 -18.37
N GLU A 9 15.34 -20.71 -19.26
CA GLU A 9 14.68 -21.95 -19.73
C GLU A 9 14.57 -23.02 -18.62
N SER A 10 14.42 -22.58 -17.37
CA SER A 10 14.10 -23.45 -16.25
C SER A 10 12.60 -23.78 -16.33
N PRO A 11 12.18 -25.06 -16.31
CA PRO A 11 10.77 -25.45 -16.39
C PRO A 11 9.89 -24.78 -15.33
N GLN A 12 10.47 -24.35 -14.20
CA GLN A 12 9.76 -23.64 -13.15
C GLN A 12 9.26 -22.25 -13.59
N PHE A 13 10.05 -21.50 -14.37
CA PHE A 13 9.68 -20.15 -14.82
C PHE A 13 8.42 -20.19 -15.70
N TRP A 14 8.42 -21.07 -16.70
CA TRP A 14 7.27 -21.30 -17.58
C TRP A 14 6.04 -21.77 -16.81
N GLY A 15 6.21 -22.64 -15.81
CA GLY A 15 5.13 -23.06 -14.92
C GLY A 15 4.50 -21.89 -14.15
N THR A 16 5.32 -21.01 -13.57
CA THR A 16 4.82 -19.82 -12.86
C THR A 16 4.13 -18.82 -13.80
N ALA A 17 4.68 -18.59 -15.00
CA ALA A 17 4.08 -17.69 -15.98
C ALA A 17 2.70 -18.20 -16.44
N LEU A 18 2.59 -19.49 -16.77
CA LEU A 18 1.32 -20.11 -17.14
C LEU A 18 0.31 -20.09 -15.99
N TYR A 19 0.75 -20.31 -14.75
CA TYR A 19 -0.10 -20.21 -13.58
C TYR A 19 -0.67 -18.79 -13.41
N VAL A 20 0.17 -17.76 -13.48
CA VAL A 20 -0.25 -16.36 -13.38
C VAL A 20 -1.25 -16.01 -14.48
N VAL A 21 -0.95 -16.37 -15.74
CA VAL A 21 -1.84 -16.16 -16.88
C VAL A 21 -3.16 -16.91 -16.69
N GLY A 22 -3.13 -18.14 -16.19
CA GLY A 22 -4.31 -18.94 -15.90
C GLY A 22 -5.21 -18.29 -14.84
N VAL A 23 -4.64 -17.77 -13.75
CA VAL A 23 -5.38 -17.08 -12.69
C VAL A 23 -6.03 -15.80 -13.22
N PHE A 24 -5.28 -14.94 -13.91
CA PHE A 24 -5.83 -13.73 -14.52
C PHE A 24 -6.90 -14.04 -15.57
N GLY A 25 -6.68 -15.07 -16.39
CA GLY A 25 -7.63 -15.55 -17.38
C GLY A 25 -8.94 -16.05 -16.76
N LEU A 26 -8.85 -16.79 -15.65
CA LEU A 26 -10.02 -17.25 -14.91
C LEU A 26 -10.80 -16.08 -14.30
N CYS A 27 -10.12 -15.13 -13.66
CA CYS A 27 -10.76 -13.92 -13.13
C CYS A 27 -11.46 -13.12 -14.24
N ALA A 28 -10.81 -12.93 -15.39
CA ALA A 28 -11.39 -12.26 -16.54
C ALA A 28 -12.61 -13.02 -17.09
N LEU A 29 -12.52 -14.34 -17.22
CA LEU A 29 -13.63 -15.19 -17.65
C LEU A 29 -14.83 -15.06 -16.71
N MET A 30 -14.62 -15.09 -15.38
CA MET A 30 -15.70 -14.92 -14.40
C MET A 30 -16.36 -13.54 -14.52
N LEU A 31 -15.58 -12.48 -14.69
CA LEU A 31 -16.10 -11.12 -14.90
C LEU A 31 -16.88 -11.00 -16.21
N ILE A 32 -16.36 -11.56 -17.31
CA ILE A 32 -17.02 -11.56 -18.63
C ILE A 32 -18.32 -12.35 -18.56
N LEU A 33 -18.31 -13.54 -17.96
CA LEU A 33 -19.49 -14.37 -17.82
C LEU A 33 -20.53 -13.68 -16.93
N SER A 34 -20.11 -13.08 -15.81
CA SER A 34 -20.99 -12.26 -14.97
C SER A 34 -21.55 -11.05 -15.72
N HIS A 35 -20.78 -10.47 -16.64
CA HIS A 35 -21.22 -9.33 -17.45
C HIS A 35 -22.21 -9.73 -18.56
N LEU A 36 -22.02 -10.91 -19.17
CA LEU A 36 -22.88 -11.44 -20.23
C LEU A 36 -24.19 -12.03 -19.69
N LEU A 37 -24.12 -12.76 -18.58
CA LEU A 37 -25.29 -13.39 -17.95
C LEU A 37 -26.01 -12.43 -16.99
N GLY A 38 -25.34 -11.37 -16.51
CA GLY A 38 -25.92 -10.38 -15.62
C GLY A 38 -26.94 -9.49 -16.33
N GLY A 39 -28.18 -9.49 -15.83
CA GLY A 39 -29.23 -8.61 -16.33
C GLY A 39 -28.89 -7.12 -16.13
N ARG A 40 -28.69 -6.38 -17.23
CA ARG A 40 -28.43 -4.94 -17.19
C ARG A 40 -29.73 -4.18 -16.94
N SER A 41 -29.89 -3.60 -15.76
CA SER A 41 -30.91 -2.59 -15.47
C SER A 41 -30.26 -1.20 -15.53
N SER A 42 -30.55 -0.44 -16.58
CA SER A 42 -30.02 0.92 -16.80
C SER A 42 -30.83 2.01 -16.08
N ALA A 43 -31.12 1.81 -14.79
CA ALA A 43 -31.78 2.85 -14.00
C ALA A 43 -30.78 3.95 -13.63
N ARG A 44 -31.05 5.20 -14.00
CA ARG A 44 -30.16 6.37 -13.79
C ARG A 44 -29.74 6.53 -12.32
N ALA A 45 -30.67 6.31 -11.39
CA ALA A 45 -30.43 6.35 -9.95
C ALA A 45 -29.49 5.27 -9.41
N ARG A 46 -29.21 4.20 -10.17
CA ARG A 46 -28.30 3.12 -9.77
C ARG A 46 -26.83 3.42 -10.10
N ASN A 47 -26.56 4.41 -10.96
CA ASN A 47 -25.22 4.86 -11.33
C ASN A 47 -24.76 6.11 -10.55
N GLU A 48 -25.60 6.60 -9.64
CA GLU A 48 -25.28 7.73 -8.76
C GLU A 48 -24.70 7.19 -7.45
N ALA A 49 -23.72 7.90 -6.88
CA ALA A 49 -23.14 7.53 -5.59
C ALA A 49 -24.22 7.60 -4.51
N PHE A 50 -24.35 6.52 -3.72
CA PHE A 50 -25.38 6.46 -2.69
C PHE A 50 -25.03 7.39 -1.53
N GLU A 51 -25.78 8.47 -1.38
CA GLU A 51 -25.59 9.44 -0.29
C GLU A 51 -26.94 9.73 0.39
N SER A 52 -27.62 8.69 0.90
CA SER A 52 -28.84 8.83 1.72
C SER A 52 -29.95 9.73 1.13
N GLY A 53 -30.06 9.82 -0.19
CA GLY A 53 -31.07 10.65 -0.88
C GLY A 53 -30.67 12.09 -1.18
N VAL A 54 -29.42 12.50 -0.92
CA VAL A 54 -28.87 13.75 -1.48
C VAL A 54 -28.11 13.46 -2.77
N VAL A 55 -28.24 14.36 -3.75
CA VAL A 55 -27.46 14.31 -4.99
C VAL A 55 -26.00 14.54 -4.61
N SER A 56 -25.13 13.59 -4.93
CA SER A 56 -23.71 13.70 -4.64
C SER A 56 -23.17 15.02 -5.21
N GLY A 57 -22.81 15.94 -4.33
CA GLY A 57 -22.15 17.19 -4.72
C GLY A 57 -20.85 16.85 -5.44
N SER A 58 -20.39 17.75 -6.32
CA SER A 58 -19.03 17.64 -6.85
C SER A 58 -18.07 17.42 -5.68
N PRO A 59 -17.03 16.57 -5.80
CA PRO A 59 -16.03 16.41 -4.75
C PRO A 59 -15.21 17.70 -4.67
N GLU A 60 -15.79 18.73 -4.08
CA GLU A 60 -15.22 20.05 -3.91
C GLU A 60 -14.20 19.94 -2.77
N LYS A 61 -13.01 19.46 -3.15
CA LYS A 61 -11.79 19.43 -2.35
C LYS A 61 -11.98 18.76 -0.99
N LEU A 62 -12.24 17.44 -1.00
CA LEU A 62 -11.96 16.63 0.17
C LEU A 62 -10.48 16.81 0.53
N ARG A 63 -10.20 17.58 1.57
CA ARG A 63 -8.86 17.76 2.12
C ARG A 63 -8.51 16.48 2.87
N LEU A 64 -8.00 15.50 2.13
CA LEU A 64 -7.37 14.33 2.72
C LEU A 64 -6.26 14.82 3.65
N SER A 65 -6.26 14.33 4.89
CA SER A 65 -5.31 14.73 5.91
C SER A 65 -3.87 14.50 5.43
N ALA A 66 -2.97 15.46 5.65
CA ALA A 66 -1.55 15.34 5.32
C ALA A 66 -0.87 14.11 5.97
N LYS A 67 -1.51 13.52 7.00
CA LYS A 67 -1.05 12.30 7.67
C LYS A 67 -0.98 11.09 6.73
N PHE A 68 -1.89 10.98 5.76
CA PHE A 68 -1.85 9.88 4.77
C PHE A 68 -0.58 9.94 3.91
N TYR A 69 -0.14 11.15 3.56
CA TYR A 69 1.09 11.36 2.81
C TYR A 69 2.33 10.97 3.64
N LEU A 70 2.37 11.35 4.93
CA LEU A 70 3.49 11.00 5.81
C LEU A 70 3.65 9.47 5.95
N VAL A 71 2.54 8.74 6.08
CA VAL A 71 2.57 7.27 6.13
C VAL A 71 3.07 6.68 4.81
N ALA A 72 2.63 7.22 3.66
CA ALA A 72 3.06 6.74 2.35
C ALA A 72 4.56 6.96 2.10
N VAL A 73 5.08 8.15 2.41
CA VAL A 73 6.53 8.43 2.28
C VAL A 73 7.35 7.56 3.21
N PHE A 74 6.90 7.39 4.46
CA PHE A 74 7.57 6.50 5.41
C PHE A 74 7.57 5.04 4.94
N PHE A 75 6.46 4.55 4.38
CA PHE A 75 6.38 3.22 3.82
C PHE A 75 7.41 3.01 2.69
N VAL A 76 7.53 3.96 1.78
CA VAL A 76 8.53 3.90 0.69
C VAL A 76 9.95 3.85 1.23
N ILE A 77 10.27 4.70 2.21
CA ILE A 77 11.61 4.69 2.83
C ILE A 77 11.85 3.34 3.51
N PHE A 78 10.93 2.88 4.35
CA PHE A 78 11.07 1.61 5.06
C PHE A 78 11.18 0.40 4.11
N ASP A 79 10.46 0.41 2.98
CA ASP A 79 10.50 -0.63 1.95
C ASP A 79 11.87 -0.70 1.25
N VAL A 80 12.45 0.46 0.92
CA VAL A 80 13.82 0.54 0.38
C VAL A 80 14.85 0.03 1.39
N GLU A 81 14.66 0.33 2.68
CA GLU A 81 15.58 -0.12 3.72
C GLU A 81 15.46 -1.64 3.96
N ALA A 82 14.26 -2.21 3.84
CA ALA A 82 14.03 -3.65 3.84
C ALA A 82 14.72 -4.34 2.65
N LEU A 83 14.74 -3.72 1.48
CA LEU A 83 15.50 -4.21 0.32
C LEU A 83 17.01 -4.29 0.60
N PHE A 84 17.59 -3.31 1.30
CA PHE A 84 19.00 -3.36 1.71
C PHE A 84 19.27 -4.51 2.68
N LEU A 85 18.38 -4.72 3.66
CA LEU A 85 18.48 -5.86 4.57
C LEU A 85 18.35 -7.20 3.85
N TYR A 86 17.50 -7.29 2.83
CA TYR A 86 17.39 -8.48 2.00
C TYR A 86 18.69 -8.75 1.21
N ALA A 87 19.28 -7.73 0.60
CA ALA A 87 20.54 -7.86 -0.13
C ALA A 87 21.69 -8.34 0.79
N TRP A 88 21.74 -7.82 2.01
CA TRP A 88 22.65 -8.31 3.04
C TRP A 88 22.33 -9.75 3.48
N ALA A 89 21.04 -10.07 3.71
CA ALA A 89 20.61 -11.39 4.16
C ALA A 89 20.99 -12.52 3.18
N VAL A 90 20.95 -12.24 1.87
CA VAL A 90 21.38 -13.20 0.83
C VAL A 90 22.89 -13.48 0.87
N SER A 91 23.70 -12.52 1.34
CA SER A 91 25.17 -12.62 1.37
C SER A 91 25.74 -12.66 2.80
N VAL A 92 24.93 -13.06 3.79
CA VAL A 92 25.29 -12.98 5.21
C VAL A 92 26.55 -13.79 5.57
N ARG A 93 26.77 -14.90 4.88
CA ARG A 93 27.92 -15.80 5.12
C ARG A 93 29.21 -15.19 4.62
N GLU A 94 29.15 -14.48 3.49
CA GLU A 94 30.29 -13.82 2.86
C GLU A 94 30.62 -12.48 3.54
N ALA A 95 29.61 -11.78 4.07
CA ALA A 95 29.76 -10.51 4.78
C ALA A 95 30.37 -10.66 6.20
N GLY A 96 30.22 -11.83 6.82
CA GLY A 96 30.80 -12.16 8.12
C GLY A 96 30.36 -11.22 9.26
N TRP A 97 31.20 -11.12 10.29
CA TRP A 97 30.91 -10.31 11.48
C TRP A 97 30.81 -8.81 11.20
N MET A 98 31.55 -8.31 10.21
CA MET A 98 31.52 -6.89 9.86
C MET A 98 30.16 -6.50 9.26
N GLY A 99 29.66 -7.28 8.30
CA GLY A 99 28.33 -7.06 7.75
C GLY A 99 27.21 -7.25 8.78
N PHE A 100 27.38 -8.15 9.75
CA PHE A 100 26.42 -8.29 10.85
C PHE A 100 26.30 -7.02 11.70
N ILE A 101 27.43 -6.39 12.04
CA ILE A 101 27.42 -5.13 12.81
C ILE A 101 26.78 -4.02 11.98
N GLU A 102 27.09 -3.92 10.69
CA GLU A 102 26.47 -2.94 9.78
C GLU A 102 24.95 -3.12 9.72
N ALA A 103 24.47 -4.35 9.52
CA ALA A 103 23.04 -4.65 9.50
C ALA A 103 22.36 -4.35 10.83
N PHE A 104 23.03 -4.62 11.96
CA PHE A 104 22.50 -4.32 13.29
C PHE A 104 22.34 -2.80 13.51
N ILE A 105 23.37 -2.02 13.18
CA ILE A 105 23.32 -0.55 13.26
C ILE A 105 22.21 -0.01 12.36
N PHE A 106 22.09 -0.56 11.14
CA PHE A 106 21.06 -0.17 10.19
C PHE A 106 19.65 -0.43 10.72
N ILE A 107 19.37 -1.63 11.25
CA ILE A 107 18.09 -1.97 11.91
C ILE A 107 17.82 -1.02 13.08
N PHE A 108 18.85 -0.70 13.88
CA PHE A 108 18.70 0.21 15.00
C PHE A 108 18.27 1.61 14.56
N ILE A 109 18.86 2.13 13.48
CA ILE A 109 18.49 3.43 12.89
C ILE A 109 17.04 3.40 12.36
N LEU A 110 16.61 2.30 11.72
CA LEU A 110 15.21 2.12 11.30
C LEU A 110 14.25 2.12 12.49
N GLY A 111 14.59 1.37 13.55
CA GLY A 111 13.82 1.32 14.78
C GLY A 111 13.70 2.69 15.42
N ALA A 112 14.81 3.45 15.52
CA ALA A 112 14.82 4.81 16.06
C ALA A 112 13.95 5.76 15.22
N SER A 113 14.01 5.67 13.89
CA SER A 113 13.22 6.48 12.98
C SER A 113 11.72 6.21 13.12
N LEU A 114 11.32 4.94 13.24
CA LEU A 114 9.93 4.55 13.49
C LEU A 114 9.44 5.06 14.85
N VAL A 115 10.24 4.87 15.90
CA VAL A 115 9.90 5.37 17.25
C VAL A 115 9.73 6.88 17.24
N TYR A 116 10.63 7.63 16.59
CA TYR A 116 10.53 9.08 16.45
C TYR A 116 9.22 9.50 15.77
N LEU A 117 8.84 8.83 14.69
CA LEU A 117 7.62 9.13 13.94
C LEU A 117 6.34 8.85 14.76
N VAL A 118 6.33 7.74 15.51
CA VAL A 118 5.24 7.40 16.44
C VAL A 118 5.13 8.47 17.53
N ARG A 119 6.27 8.96 18.05
CA ARG A 119 6.30 9.99 19.10
C ARG A 119 5.80 11.37 18.62
N ILE A 120 5.97 11.68 17.33
CA ILE A 120 5.41 12.90 16.71
C ILE A 120 3.88 12.83 16.53
N GLY A 121 3.28 11.66 16.71
CA GLY A 121 1.83 11.50 16.51
C GLY A 121 1.43 11.58 15.03
N ALA A 122 2.37 11.36 14.11
CA ALA A 122 2.08 11.20 12.68
C ALA A 122 1.11 10.02 12.44
N LEU A 123 1.14 9.03 13.34
CA LEU A 123 0.24 7.88 13.36
C LEU A 123 -0.98 8.06 14.29
N ASP A 124 -1.21 9.26 14.84
CA ASP A 124 -2.33 9.47 15.76
C ASP A 124 -3.59 9.89 14.98
N TRP A 125 -4.55 8.98 14.91
CA TRP A 125 -5.81 9.13 14.17
C TRP A 125 -6.91 9.79 14.99
N ALA A 126 -6.63 10.21 16.23
CA ALA A 126 -7.63 10.83 17.08
C ALA A 126 -8.20 12.12 16.45
N PRO A 127 -9.54 12.25 16.29
CA PRO A 127 -10.16 13.45 15.77
C PRO A 127 -10.06 14.56 16.82
N GLN A 128 -8.97 15.33 16.79
CA GLN A 128 -8.78 16.50 17.66
C GLN A 128 -9.87 17.56 17.44
N ALA A 129 -10.53 17.55 16.27
CA ALA A 129 -11.69 18.39 15.97
C ALA A 129 -12.85 18.22 16.97
N ARG A 130 -13.03 17.03 17.56
CA ARG A 130 -14.09 16.78 18.54
C ARG A 130 -13.78 17.35 19.93
N LYS A 131 -12.49 17.50 20.26
CA LYS A 131 -12.04 18.05 21.55
C LYS A 131 -12.17 19.57 21.57
N ALA A 132 -11.79 20.25 20.48
CA ALA A 132 -11.94 21.69 20.33
C ALA A 132 -13.41 22.17 20.26
N ARG A 133 -14.32 21.35 19.71
CA ARG A 133 -15.77 21.65 19.67
C ARG A 133 -16.45 21.48 21.04
N ARG A 134 -16.12 20.42 21.79
CA ARG A 134 -16.66 20.21 23.14
C ARG A 134 -16.28 21.30 24.13
N LEU A 135 -15.03 21.77 24.08
CA LEU A 135 -14.57 22.85 24.95
C LEU A 135 -15.27 24.20 24.66
N ARG A 136 -15.78 24.41 23.44
CA ARG A 136 -16.59 25.58 23.10
C ARG A 136 -18.05 25.45 23.54
N GLU A 137 -18.59 24.24 23.56
CA GLU A 137 -19.95 23.93 24.00
C GLU A 137 -20.08 23.93 25.53
N GLU A 138 -19.01 23.62 26.27
CA GLU A 138 -18.98 23.72 27.75
C GLU A 138 -18.76 25.17 28.26
N GLN A 139 -18.46 26.12 27.38
CA GLN A 139 -18.25 27.54 27.71
C GLN A 139 -19.44 28.46 27.36
N THR A 140 -20.55 27.90 26.87
CA THR A 140 -21.83 28.58 26.59
C THR A 140 -22.94 28.00 27.44
#